data_AF-A0AAJ0B9I4-F1
#
_entry.id   AF-A0AAJ0B9I4-F1
#
_cell.length_a   1.000
_cell.length_b   1.000
_cell.length_c   1.000
_cell.angle_alpha   90.00
_cell.angle_beta   90.00
_cell.angle_gamma   90.00
#
_symmetry.space_group_name_H-M   'P 1'
#
loop_
_entity.id
_entity.type
_entity.pdbx_description
1 polymer ?
#
loop_
_entity_poly.entity_id
_entity_poly.type
_entity_poly.pdbx_seq_one_letter_code
_entity_poly.pdbx_strand_id
1 'polypeptide(L)'
;MASTPQADAPSRKPIEVYRMCPRTGFERGDPTCFEEHPEFVGFDARLTLTKYERTSDAAFFAKYGWVDAVQAAVDAAGAMRLGTYDKSGEVQKSAWTFTSWTNRGSETLTNDGLGNQTKGERDGADRLPAVARRMYLPASLIVERLPGSKAENSTTDARICSGNPPGRRQRLRHRDFGDVFAYEVDGFGSANPMDDANIPSLLAMPLLNYSTSRHHADIYRNTRRFVLSEANPYYAKGPVLSVVGGPTPWPR
;
A
#
# COMPACT_ATOMS: atom_id res chain seq x y z
N MET A 1 -28.30 15.01 -22.44
CA MET A 1 -26.95 14.70 -21.92
C MET A 1 -27.07 13.40 -21.13
N ALA A 2 -26.64 12.29 -21.70
CA ALA A 2 -26.78 10.97 -21.10
C ALA A 2 -25.76 10.82 -19.96
N SER A 3 -26.25 10.57 -18.75
CA SER A 3 -25.46 10.21 -17.58
C SER A 3 -24.93 8.79 -17.75
N THR A 4 -23.61 8.64 -17.73
CA THR A 4 -22.94 7.34 -17.75
C THR A 4 -23.34 6.53 -16.51
N PRO A 5 -23.74 5.24 -16.64
CA PRO A 5 -24.11 4.44 -15.49
C PRO A 5 -22.91 4.17 -14.58
N GLN A 6 -23.12 4.44 -13.31
CA GLN A 6 -22.19 4.22 -12.22
C GLN A 6 -22.11 2.70 -11.96
N ALA A 7 -21.00 2.07 -12.33
CA ALA A 7 -20.78 0.66 -12.05
C ALA A 7 -20.56 0.48 -10.54
N ASP A 8 -21.56 -0.07 -9.85
CA ASP A 8 -21.45 -0.51 -8.47
C ASP A 8 -20.37 -1.59 -8.35
N ALA A 9 -19.47 -1.43 -7.38
CA ALA A 9 -18.50 -2.46 -7.05
C ALA A 9 -19.27 -3.72 -6.60
N PRO A 10 -18.97 -4.92 -7.14
CA PRO A 10 -19.68 -6.13 -6.76
C PRO A 10 -19.54 -6.38 -5.25
N SER A 11 -20.61 -6.82 -4.60
CA SER A 11 -20.60 -7.22 -3.20
C SER A 11 -19.67 -8.40 -2.99
N ARG A 12 -18.41 -8.11 -2.66
CA ARG A 12 -17.41 -9.15 -2.35
C ARG A 12 -17.72 -9.70 -0.96
N LYS A 13 -17.85 -11.03 -0.87
CA LYS A 13 -18.06 -11.73 0.41
C LYS A 13 -16.96 -11.34 1.40
N PRO A 14 -17.26 -11.16 2.70
CA PRO A 14 -16.22 -10.93 3.70
C PRO A 14 -15.28 -12.14 3.69
N ILE A 15 -14.02 -11.90 3.30
CA ILE A 15 -12.99 -12.92 3.35
C ILE A 15 -12.49 -12.95 4.79
N GLU A 16 -12.87 -13.96 5.57
CA GLU A 16 -12.22 -14.23 6.86
C GLU A 16 -10.84 -14.84 6.58
N VAL A 17 -9.81 -14.00 6.53
CA VAL A 17 -8.42 -14.47 6.36
C VAL A 17 -7.69 -14.41 7.68
N TYR A 18 -7.62 -15.58 8.32
CA TYR A 18 -6.46 -15.93 9.15
C TYR A 18 -5.26 -16.14 8.23
N ARG A 19 -4.10 -15.56 8.58
CA ARG A 19 -2.74 -15.77 8.04
C ARG A 19 -2.66 -16.34 6.61
N MET A 20 -2.17 -15.54 5.66
CA MET A 20 -1.94 -15.96 4.28
C MET A 20 -0.92 -17.12 4.24
N CYS A 21 -1.36 -18.31 3.84
CA CYS A 21 -0.53 -19.52 3.73
C CYS A 21 -0.37 -19.95 2.26
N PRO A 22 0.85 -20.21 1.75
CA PRO A 22 1.08 -20.43 0.31
C PRO A 22 0.59 -21.77 -0.26
N ARG A 23 0.05 -22.70 0.55
CA ARG A 23 -0.30 -24.04 0.04
C ARG A 23 -1.59 -24.68 0.55
N THR A 24 -2.22 -24.12 1.57
CA THR A 24 -3.38 -24.73 2.22
C THR A 24 -4.28 -23.61 2.69
N GLY A 25 -5.58 -23.73 2.39
CA GLY A 25 -6.57 -22.76 2.83
C GLY A 25 -6.44 -22.46 4.33
N PHE A 26 -6.59 -21.18 4.63
CA PHE A 26 -6.85 -20.53 5.92
C PHE A 26 -6.98 -21.44 7.15
N GLU A 27 -5.87 -21.79 7.81
CA GLU A 27 -5.87 -22.39 9.15
C GLU A 27 -4.88 -21.72 10.12
N ARG A 28 -5.31 -21.61 11.39
CA ARG A 28 -4.59 -20.95 12.47
C ARG A 28 -3.49 -21.88 12.99
N GLY A 29 -2.21 -21.52 12.83
CA GLY A 29 -1.07 -22.27 13.40
C GLY A 29 -0.25 -23.10 12.40
N ASP A 30 -0.46 -22.91 11.09
CA ASP A 30 0.38 -23.52 10.07
C ASP A 30 1.83 -22.96 10.14
N PRO A 31 2.86 -23.81 10.32
CA PRO A 31 4.26 -23.40 10.36
C PRO A 31 4.80 -22.89 9.01
N THR A 32 4.01 -22.97 7.93
CA THR A 32 4.33 -22.38 6.62
C THR A 32 3.85 -20.93 6.47
N CYS A 33 3.03 -20.44 7.41
CA CYS A 33 2.55 -19.06 7.46
C CYS A 33 3.55 -18.17 8.22
N PHE A 34 4.31 -17.37 7.48
CA PHE A 34 5.03 -16.22 8.04
C PHE A 34 4.10 -15.00 8.08
N GLU A 35 4.39 -14.04 8.97
CA GLU A 35 3.65 -12.78 9.03
C GLU A 35 3.98 -11.95 7.79
N GLU A 36 3.14 -12.08 6.75
CA GLU A 36 3.27 -11.28 5.54
C GLU A 36 2.37 -10.05 5.64
N HIS A 37 3.01 -8.91 5.85
CA HIS A 37 2.35 -7.64 5.70
C HIS A 37 2.11 -7.34 4.21
N PRO A 38 0.95 -6.79 3.83
CA PRO A 38 0.56 -6.64 2.42
C PRO A 38 1.52 -5.77 1.59
N GLU A 39 2.29 -4.88 2.21
CA GLU A 39 3.34 -4.10 1.56
C GLU A 39 4.46 -4.96 0.93
N PHE A 40 4.71 -6.17 1.45
CA PHE A 40 5.75 -7.07 0.91
C PHE A 40 5.36 -7.65 -0.45
N VAL A 41 4.06 -7.88 -0.69
CA VAL A 41 3.56 -8.42 -1.97
C VAL A 41 3.86 -7.48 -3.15
N GLY A 42 3.94 -6.18 -2.85
CA GLY A 42 4.32 -5.18 -3.83
C GLY A 42 5.79 -5.25 -4.28
N PHE A 43 6.70 -5.61 -3.36
CA PHE A 43 8.12 -5.71 -3.67
C PHE A 43 8.41 -6.88 -4.64
N ASP A 44 7.78 -8.03 -4.40
CA ASP A 44 7.93 -9.22 -5.23
C ASP A 44 7.42 -8.99 -6.66
N ALA A 45 6.35 -8.20 -6.81
CA ALA A 45 5.84 -7.82 -8.12
C ALA A 45 6.88 -7.03 -8.95
N ARG A 46 7.69 -6.17 -8.31
CA ARG A 46 8.73 -5.37 -9.01
C ARG A 46 9.92 -6.23 -9.43
N LEU A 47 10.36 -7.14 -8.58
CA LEU A 47 11.39 -8.12 -8.93
C LEU A 47 10.94 -8.95 -10.14
N THR A 48 9.68 -9.37 -10.10
CA THR A 48 9.07 -10.18 -11.15
C THR A 48 9.01 -9.45 -12.49
N LEU A 49 8.63 -8.18 -12.49
CA LEU A 49 8.61 -7.35 -13.70
C LEU A 49 10.02 -7.22 -14.28
N THR A 50 11.02 -6.98 -13.42
CA THR A 50 12.41 -6.85 -13.85
C THR A 50 12.93 -8.14 -14.50
N LYS A 51 12.57 -9.31 -13.94
CA LYS A 51 12.88 -10.61 -14.57
C LYS A 51 12.26 -10.69 -15.96
N TYR A 52 10.97 -10.40 -16.06
CA TYR A 52 10.27 -10.44 -17.33
C TYR A 52 10.87 -9.49 -18.38
N GLU A 53 11.15 -8.23 -18.01
CA GLU A 53 11.76 -7.25 -18.91
C GLU A 53 13.13 -7.70 -19.44
N ARG A 54 13.87 -8.49 -18.65
CA ARG A 54 15.19 -9.01 -19.03
C ARG A 54 15.13 -10.32 -19.80
N THR A 55 14.17 -11.20 -19.53
CA THR A 55 14.13 -12.55 -20.10
C THR A 55 13.04 -12.76 -21.14
N SER A 56 12.01 -11.91 -21.16
CA SER A 56 10.77 -12.08 -21.95
C SER A 56 10.06 -13.43 -21.74
N ASP A 57 10.33 -14.11 -20.62
CA ASP A 57 9.80 -15.44 -20.33
C ASP A 57 8.42 -15.36 -19.66
N ALA A 58 7.39 -15.20 -20.49
CA ALA A 58 5.99 -15.26 -20.04
C ALA A 58 5.55 -16.66 -19.59
N ALA A 59 6.18 -17.71 -20.15
CA ALA A 59 5.79 -19.10 -19.89
C ALA A 59 6.07 -19.50 -18.43
N PHE A 60 7.12 -18.96 -17.83
CA PHE A 60 7.40 -19.12 -16.40
C PHE A 60 6.22 -18.69 -15.51
N PHE A 61 5.58 -17.56 -15.83
CA PHE A 61 4.46 -17.03 -15.04
C PHE A 61 3.16 -17.78 -15.26
N ALA A 62 2.95 -18.33 -16.46
CA ALA A 62 1.82 -19.21 -16.73
C ALA A 62 1.91 -20.55 -15.98
N LYS A 63 3.12 -21.00 -15.62
CA LYS A 63 3.36 -22.33 -15.03
C LYS A 63 2.98 -22.45 -13.56
N TYR A 64 3.09 -21.39 -12.77
CA TYR A 64 3.01 -21.45 -11.30
C TYR A 64 1.97 -20.48 -10.73
N GLY A 65 0.68 -20.75 -10.97
CA GLY A 65 -0.45 -20.12 -10.24
C GLY A 65 -0.41 -18.60 -10.11
N TRP A 66 0.30 -17.89 -10.98
CA TRP A 66 0.66 -16.49 -10.74
C TRP A 66 -0.55 -15.57 -10.75
N VAL A 67 -1.51 -15.85 -11.64
CA VAL A 67 -2.79 -15.14 -11.72
C VAL A 67 -3.55 -15.26 -10.40
N ASP A 68 -3.51 -16.43 -9.75
CA ASP A 68 -4.20 -16.67 -8.48
C ASP A 68 -3.53 -15.90 -7.34
N ALA A 69 -2.20 -15.88 -7.31
CA ALA A 69 -1.42 -15.11 -6.34
C ALA A 69 -1.67 -13.61 -6.47
N VAL A 70 -1.65 -13.08 -7.70
CA VAL A 70 -1.94 -11.65 -7.94
C VAL A 70 -3.39 -11.33 -7.59
N GLN A 71 -4.36 -12.19 -7.92
CA GLN A 71 -5.74 -11.96 -7.54
C GLN A 71 -5.91 -11.91 -6.02
N ALA A 72 -5.31 -12.86 -5.29
CA ALA A 72 -5.36 -12.88 -3.82
C ALA A 72 -4.74 -11.61 -3.21
N ALA A 73 -3.59 -11.17 -3.74
CA ALA A 73 -2.93 -9.94 -3.31
C ALA A 73 -3.80 -8.69 -3.53
N VAL A 74 -4.45 -8.63 -4.69
CA VAL A 74 -5.30 -7.51 -5.09
C VAL A 74 -6.62 -7.52 -4.32
N ASP A 75 -7.18 -8.69 -4.03
CA ASP A 75 -8.37 -8.83 -3.18
C ASP A 75 -8.08 -8.39 -1.74
N ALA A 76 -6.93 -8.80 -1.19
CA ALA A 76 -6.48 -8.33 0.13
C ALA A 76 -6.26 -6.81 0.12
N ALA A 77 -5.58 -6.28 -0.90
CA ALA A 77 -5.38 -4.84 -1.07
C ALA A 77 -6.72 -4.10 -1.14
N GLY A 78 -7.65 -4.57 -1.96
CA GLY A 78 -8.98 -4.00 -2.10
C GLY A 78 -9.78 -4.01 -0.80
N ALA A 79 -9.67 -5.08 -0.01
CA ALA A 79 -10.37 -5.21 1.26
C ALA A 79 -9.85 -4.23 2.32
N MET A 80 -8.56 -3.86 2.29
CA MET A 80 -7.97 -2.85 3.19
C MET A 80 -8.26 -1.39 2.80
N ARG A 81 -8.88 -1.17 1.64
CA ARG A 81 -9.36 0.15 1.20
C ARG A 81 -10.76 0.48 1.72
N LEU A 82 -11.45 -0.53 2.25
CA LEU A 82 -12.74 -0.33 2.88
C LEU A 82 -12.52 0.48 4.15
N GLY A 83 -13.27 1.58 4.25
CA GLY A 83 -13.27 2.41 5.44
C GLY A 83 -13.89 1.70 6.63
N THR A 84 -13.65 2.25 7.81
CA THR A 84 -14.28 1.80 9.05
C THR A 84 -15.81 1.91 8.99
N TYR A 85 -16.32 2.93 8.29
CA TYR A 85 -17.75 3.21 8.17
C TYR A 85 -18.21 3.10 6.72
N ASP A 86 -19.44 2.62 6.52
CA ASP A 86 -20.10 2.64 5.22
C ASP A 86 -20.71 4.02 4.93
N LYS A 87 -21.44 4.14 3.81
CA LYS A 87 -22.10 5.40 3.43
C LYS A 87 -23.26 5.78 4.36
N SER A 88 -23.84 4.82 5.07
CA SER A 88 -24.86 5.00 6.11
C SER A 88 -24.27 5.43 7.45
N GLY A 89 -22.95 5.28 7.62
CA GLY A 89 -22.26 5.51 8.89
C GLY A 89 -22.23 4.27 9.80
N GLU A 90 -22.64 3.11 9.31
CA GLU A 90 -22.53 1.86 10.06
C GLU A 90 -21.09 1.32 10.02
N VAL A 91 -20.68 0.70 11.13
CA VAL A 91 -19.35 0.10 11.23
C VAL A 91 -19.27 -1.12 10.32
N GLN A 92 -18.35 -1.09 9.38
CA GLN A 92 -18.08 -2.21 8.50
C GLN A 92 -17.20 -3.25 9.19
N LYS A 93 -17.48 -4.53 8.95
CA LYS A 93 -16.60 -5.60 9.40
C LYS A 93 -15.26 -5.48 8.67
N SER A 94 -14.21 -5.28 9.45
CA SER A 94 -12.84 -5.25 8.94
C SER A 94 -12.50 -6.58 8.27
N ALA A 95 -11.87 -6.52 7.10
CA ALA A 95 -11.39 -7.71 6.40
C ALA A 95 -10.21 -8.41 7.11
N TRP A 96 -9.54 -7.69 8.01
CA TRP A 96 -8.39 -8.20 8.76
C TRP A 96 -8.34 -7.60 10.16
N THR A 97 -7.95 -8.42 11.14
CA THR A 97 -7.64 -7.98 12.51
C THR A 97 -6.36 -8.64 12.97
N PHE A 98 -5.60 -7.91 13.80
CA PHE A 98 -4.36 -8.44 14.36
C PHE A 98 -4.09 -7.91 15.76
N THR A 99 -3.97 -8.85 16.69
CA THR A 99 -3.49 -8.59 18.04
C THR A 99 -2.37 -9.55 18.37
N SER A 100 -1.33 -9.03 19.01
CA SER A 100 -0.20 -9.81 19.49
C SER A 100 0.07 -9.50 20.96
N TRP A 101 0.55 -10.50 21.68
CA TRP A 101 1.08 -10.31 23.04
C TRP A 101 2.52 -9.81 22.93
N THR A 102 2.68 -8.50 23.05
CA THR A 102 3.97 -7.81 22.92
C THR A 102 4.10 -6.69 23.95
N ASN A 103 5.34 -6.34 24.30
CA ASN A 103 5.66 -5.17 25.12
C ASN A 103 6.05 -3.94 24.26
N ARG A 104 5.94 -4.03 22.93
CA ARG A 104 6.21 -2.95 21.98
C ARG A 104 4.91 -2.44 21.37
N GLY A 105 4.66 -1.14 21.47
CA GLY A 105 3.43 -0.52 20.98
C GLY A 105 3.22 -0.61 19.46
N SER A 106 4.29 -0.81 18.69
CA SER A 106 4.25 -0.92 17.22
C SER A 106 4.01 -2.34 16.69
N GLU A 107 3.98 -3.35 17.56
CA GLU A 107 3.87 -4.77 17.17
C GLU A 107 2.44 -5.33 17.35
N THR A 108 1.45 -4.48 17.62
CA THR A 108 0.03 -4.86 17.71
C THR A 108 -0.84 -3.70 17.25
N LEU A 109 -2.05 -3.98 16.75
CA LEU A 109 -2.96 -2.93 16.34
C LEU A 109 -3.85 -2.44 17.48
N THR A 110 -4.12 -1.15 17.47
CA THR A 110 -5.10 -0.48 18.35
C THR A 110 -6.53 -0.95 18.05
N ASN A 111 -7.49 -0.59 18.90
CA ASN A 111 -8.93 -0.89 18.72
C ASN A 111 -9.20 -2.39 18.54
N ASP A 112 -8.74 -3.21 19.49
CA ASP A 112 -8.94 -4.68 19.49
C ASP A 112 -8.49 -5.37 18.20
N GLY A 113 -7.40 -4.85 17.62
CA GLY A 113 -6.81 -5.40 16.41
C GLY A 113 -7.32 -4.82 15.11
N LEU A 114 -8.21 -3.82 15.14
CA LEU A 114 -8.78 -3.19 13.94
C LEU A 114 -7.88 -2.09 13.37
N GLY A 115 -7.00 -1.52 14.20
CA GLY A 115 -6.21 -0.33 13.89
C GLY A 115 -7.03 0.95 13.99
N ASN A 116 -6.39 2.07 13.62
CA ASN A 116 -7.05 3.38 13.64
C ASN A 116 -8.16 3.48 12.60
N GLN A 117 -9.14 4.34 12.89
CA GLN A 117 -10.28 4.54 12.02
C GLN A 117 -9.84 5.23 10.72
N THR A 118 -10.38 4.77 9.59
CA THR A 118 -10.09 5.32 8.26
C THR A 118 -11.37 5.54 7.49
N LYS A 119 -11.38 6.60 6.69
CA LYS A 119 -12.47 6.90 5.76
C LYS A 119 -12.16 6.27 4.41
N GLY A 120 -12.86 5.21 4.06
CA GLY A 120 -12.66 4.50 2.79
C GLY A 120 -12.91 5.44 1.62
N GLU A 121 -11.87 5.67 0.81
CA GLU A 121 -11.99 6.49 -0.39
C GLU A 121 -11.15 5.92 -1.54
N ARG A 122 -11.58 6.23 -2.77
CA ARG A 122 -10.83 5.89 -3.98
C ARG A 122 -9.42 6.50 -4.01
N ASP A 123 -9.20 7.58 -3.24
CA ASP A 123 -8.08 8.50 -3.39
C ASP A 123 -7.23 8.76 -2.12
N GLY A 124 -7.19 7.88 -1.09
CA GLY A 124 -6.02 7.91 -0.19
C GLY A 124 -6.13 7.63 1.30
N ALA A 125 -7.28 7.28 1.85
CA ALA A 125 -7.35 6.85 3.24
C ALA A 125 -7.55 5.35 3.30
N ASP A 126 -6.46 4.68 3.01
CA ASP A 126 -6.36 3.23 3.08
C ASP A 126 -5.50 2.91 4.31
N ARG A 127 -5.65 1.70 4.84
CA ARG A 127 -4.72 1.21 5.87
C ARG A 127 -3.29 1.04 5.35
N LEU A 128 -3.10 1.12 4.03
CA LEU A 128 -1.80 1.13 3.38
C LEU A 128 -1.37 2.55 3.03
N PRO A 129 -0.10 2.93 3.29
CA PRO A 129 0.46 4.18 2.82
C PRO A 129 0.24 4.34 1.32
N ALA A 130 -0.08 5.56 0.89
CA ALA A 130 -0.44 5.81 -0.50
C ALA A 130 0.66 5.41 -1.48
N VAL A 131 1.93 5.49 -1.05
CA VAL A 131 3.15 5.11 -1.78
C VAL A 131 3.27 3.60 -1.98
N ALA A 132 2.77 2.80 -1.02
CA ALA A 132 2.81 1.34 -1.11
C ALA A 132 1.94 0.80 -2.24
N ARG A 133 0.82 1.48 -2.53
CA ARG A 133 -0.14 1.05 -3.56
C ARG A 133 0.48 0.93 -4.95
N ARG A 134 1.42 1.80 -5.33
CA ARG A 134 2.03 1.74 -6.66
C ARG A 134 2.86 0.50 -6.91
N MET A 135 3.17 -0.25 -5.86
CA MET A 135 3.83 -1.53 -5.99
C MET A 135 2.94 -2.61 -6.65
N TYR A 136 1.61 -2.40 -6.74
CA TYR A 136 0.72 -3.27 -7.52
C TYR A 136 0.73 -3.00 -9.03
N LEU A 137 1.31 -1.87 -9.49
CA LEU A 137 1.38 -1.58 -10.93
C LEU A 137 2.23 -2.62 -11.68
N PRO A 138 3.45 -2.98 -11.24
CA PRO A 138 4.24 -4.07 -11.85
C PRO A 138 3.46 -5.39 -11.99
N ALA A 139 2.65 -5.75 -10.99
CA ALA A 139 1.84 -6.98 -11.04
C ALA A 139 0.83 -6.92 -12.20
N SER A 140 0.17 -5.79 -12.40
CA SER A 140 -0.79 -5.61 -13.50
C SER A 140 -0.14 -5.80 -14.89
N LEU A 141 1.10 -5.34 -15.06
CA LEU A 141 1.81 -5.45 -16.34
C LEU A 141 2.13 -6.90 -16.70
N ILE A 142 2.48 -7.74 -15.71
CA ILE A 142 2.77 -9.15 -15.96
C ILE A 142 1.49 -9.91 -16.28
N VAL A 143 0.45 -9.71 -15.48
CA VAL A 143 -0.80 -10.46 -15.62
C VAL A 143 -1.52 -10.12 -16.93
N GLU A 144 -1.40 -8.88 -17.43
CA GLU A 144 -1.93 -8.48 -18.74
C GLU A 144 -1.38 -9.32 -19.91
N ARG A 145 -0.21 -9.92 -19.74
CA ARG A 145 0.46 -10.73 -20.77
C ARG A 145 0.08 -12.20 -20.69
N LEU A 146 -0.68 -12.60 -19.68
CA LEU A 146 -1.14 -13.97 -19.48
C LEU A 146 -2.52 -14.15 -20.11
N PRO A 147 -2.79 -15.30 -20.76
CA PRO A 147 -4.08 -15.55 -21.38
C PRO A 147 -5.17 -15.86 -20.35
N GLY A 148 -6.40 -15.47 -20.65
CA GLY A 148 -7.61 -15.87 -19.93
C GLY A 148 -8.32 -14.71 -19.21
N SER A 149 -9.65 -14.84 -19.09
CA SER A 149 -10.51 -13.82 -18.48
C SER A 149 -10.16 -13.50 -17.02
N LYS A 150 -9.61 -14.48 -16.29
CA LYS A 150 -9.11 -14.26 -14.92
C LYS A 150 -7.95 -13.26 -14.91
N ALA A 151 -7.01 -13.39 -15.86
CA ALA A 151 -5.87 -12.48 -15.97
C ALA A 151 -6.33 -11.05 -16.35
N GLU A 152 -7.31 -10.92 -17.25
CA GLU A 152 -7.90 -9.62 -17.60
C GLU A 152 -8.54 -8.91 -16.39
N ASN A 153 -9.32 -9.67 -15.60
CA ASN A 153 -9.94 -9.17 -14.37
C ASN A 153 -8.89 -8.77 -13.32
N SER A 154 -7.90 -9.63 -13.07
CA SER A 154 -6.81 -9.34 -12.13
C SER A 154 -5.97 -8.14 -12.57
N THR A 155 -5.77 -7.95 -13.87
CA THR A 155 -5.07 -6.77 -14.42
C THR A 155 -5.83 -5.49 -14.11
N THR A 156 -7.16 -5.52 -14.32
CA THR A 156 -8.04 -4.38 -14.05
C THR A 156 -8.04 -4.05 -12.56
N ASP A 157 -8.22 -5.06 -11.71
CA ASP A 157 -8.24 -4.86 -10.26
C ASP A 157 -6.87 -4.39 -9.74
N ALA A 158 -5.75 -4.93 -10.24
CA ALA A 158 -4.40 -4.49 -9.87
C ALA A 158 -4.15 -3.01 -10.24
N ARG A 159 -4.64 -2.57 -11.40
CA ARG A 159 -4.57 -1.14 -11.80
C ARG A 159 -5.40 -0.26 -10.88
N ILE A 160 -6.61 -0.71 -10.49
CA ILE A 160 -7.46 0.01 -9.52
C ILE A 160 -6.76 0.10 -8.16
N CYS A 161 -6.19 -1.01 -7.68
CA CYS A 161 -5.44 -1.08 -6.43
C CYS A 161 -4.18 -0.21 -6.47
N SER A 162 -3.50 -0.11 -7.62
CA SER A 162 -2.33 0.76 -7.77
C SER A 162 -2.63 2.24 -7.59
N GLY A 163 -3.90 2.63 -7.80
CA GLY A 163 -4.39 3.98 -7.56
C GLY A 163 -3.78 5.05 -8.46
N ASN A 164 -4.30 6.27 -8.31
CA ASN A 164 -3.70 7.46 -8.89
C ASN A 164 -2.55 7.98 -8.01
N PRO A 165 -1.63 8.78 -8.57
CA PRO A 165 -0.63 9.47 -7.77
C PRO A 165 -1.28 10.30 -6.65
N PRO A 166 -0.54 10.59 -5.55
CA PRO A 166 -1.08 11.28 -4.38
C PRO A 166 -1.87 12.54 -4.70
N GLY A 167 -3.18 12.47 -4.44
CA GLY A 167 -4.13 13.54 -4.68
C GLY A 167 -4.07 14.64 -3.64
N ARG A 168 -5.03 15.57 -3.68
CA ARG A 168 -5.08 16.71 -2.74
C ARG A 168 -5.15 16.31 -1.27
N ARG A 169 -5.83 15.20 -0.94
CA ARG A 169 -6.02 14.74 0.45
C ARG A 169 -4.75 14.21 1.11
N GLN A 170 -3.78 13.77 0.31
CA GLN A 170 -2.49 13.26 0.79
C GLN A 170 -1.42 14.36 0.82
N ARG A 171 -1.83 15.62 0.67
CA ARG A 171 -0.95 16.79 0.68
C ARG A 171 -1.25 17.61 1.93
N LEU A 172 -0.17 18.01 2.59
CA LEU A 172 -0.19 18.93 3.71
C LEU A 172 0.52 20.22 3.28
N ARG A 173 -0.01 21.39 3.67
CA ARG A 173 0.73 22.63 3.60
C ARG A 173 1.63 22.75 4.83
N HIS A 174 2.90 22.41 4.70
CA HIS A 174 3.90 22.61 5.74
C HIS A 174 4.31 24.09 5.81
N ARG A 175 4.44 24.63 7.03
CA ARG A 175 4.82 26.04 7.25
C ARG A 175 6.13 26.40 6.54
N ASP A 176 7.14 25.57 6.72
CA ASP A 176 8.52 25.87 6.27
C ASP A 176 8.87 25.31 4.88
N PHE A 177 8.13 24.30 4.38
CA PHE A 177 8.45 23.61 3.12
C PHE A 177 7.37 23.78 2.03
N GLY A 178 6.24 24.42 2.34
CA GLY A 178 5.12 24.54 1.41
C GLY A 178 4.36 23.22 1.28
N ASP A 179 3.84 22.92 0.09
CA ASP A 179 3.09 21.68 -0.12
C ASP A 179 4.03 20.47 -0.05
N VAL A 180 3.72 19.52 0.83
CA VAL A 180 4.42 18.25 1.02
C VAL A 180 3.42 17.09 1.02
N PHE A 181 3.88 15.88 0.70
CA PHE A 181 3.08 14.67 0.88
C PHE A 181 3.13 14.21 2.34
N ALA A 182 1.98 13.76 2.85
CA ALA A 182 1.90 13.07 4.13
C ALA A 182 2.22 11.59 3.94
N TYR A 183 2.84 10.96 4.95
CA TYR A 183 3.17 9.54 4.94
C TYR A 183 1.89 8.69 5.02
N GLU A 184 1.03 9.05 5.97
CA GLU A 184 -0.27 8.44 6.22
C GLU A 184 -1.35 9.52 6.35
N VAL A 185 -2.57 9.20 5.94
CA VAL A 185 -3.76 10.02 6.15
C VAL A 185 -4.95 9.13 6.51
N ASP A 186 -5.81 9.60 7.40
CA ASP A 186 -6.98 8.85 7.87
C ASP A 186 -8.24 9.09 7.00
N GLY A 187 -8.21 10.12 6.14
CA GLY A 187 -9.33 10.53 5.28
C GLY A 187 -10.40 11.37 5.98
N PHE A 188 -10.32 11.52 7.30
CA PHE A 188 -11.10 12.46 8.09
C PHE A 188 -10.44 13.84 8.18
N GLY A 189 -9.14 13.91 7.85
CA GLY A 189 -8.38 15.17 7.78
C GLY A 189 -7.08 15.12 8.59
N SER A 190 -6.85 14.05 9.35
CA SER A 190 -5.58 13.84 10.03
C SER A 190 -4.54 13.35 9.02
N ALA A 191 -3.32 13.85 9.19
CA ALA A 191 -2.19 13.50 8.35
C ALA A 191 -0.95 13.35 9.24
N ASN A 192 -0.12 12.36 8.91
CA ASN A 192 1.14 12.10 9.59
C ASN A 192 2.32 12.58 8.69
N PRO A 193 2.88 13.78 8.93
CA PRO A 193 4.04 14.26 8.18
C PRO A 193 5.32 13.64 8.75
N MET A 194 5.75 12.53 8.16
CA MET A 194 7.01 11.85 8.46
C MET A 194 7.53 11.12 7.21
N ASP A 195 8.64 10.40 7.33
CA ASP A 195 9.00 9.33 6.40
C ASP A 195 9.77 8.25 7.15
N ASP A 196 9.76 7.04 6.59
CA ASP A 196 10.48 5.88 7.11
C ASP A 196 11.61 5.46 6.15
N ALA A 197 12.65 4.81 6.68
CA ALA A 197 13.77 4.32 5.89
C ALA A 197 13.37 3.21 4.90
N ASN A 198 12.36 2.41 5.24
CA ASN A 198 11.95 1.25 4.47
C ASN A 198 11.21 1.66 3.19
N ILE A 199 11.43 0.91 2.11
CA ILE A 199 10.70 1.08 0.86
C ILE A 199 9.43 0.24 0.95
N PRO A 200 8.23 0.79 0.73
CA PRO A 200 7.92 2.08 0.10
C PRO A 200 7.96 3.30 1.05
N SER A 201 8.81 4.28 0.73
CA SER A 201 8.91 5.58 1.44
C SER A 201 8.61 6.77 0.53
N LEU A 202 8.27 7.94 1.11
CA LEU A 202 8.09 9.18 0.36
C LEU A 202 9.36 9.52 -0.42
N LEU A 203 10.54 9.29 0.15
CA LEU A 203 11.82 9.48 -0.54
C LEU A 203 11.95 8.59 -1.79
N ALA A 204 11.42 7.36 -1.76
CA ALA A 204 11.45 6.39 -2.84
C ALA A 204 10.39 6.59 -3.94
N MET A 205 9.54 7.63 -3.86
CA MET A 205 8.52 7.91 -4.88
C MET A 205 9.03 7.93 -6.34
N PRO A 206 10.23 8.48 -6.66
CA PRO A 206 10.75 8.43 -8.02
C PRO A 206 11.09 7.01 -8.48
N LEU A 207 11.57 6.15 -7.59
CA LEU A 207 11.85 4.75 -7.88
C LEU A 207 10.56 3.97 -8.24
N LEU A 208 9.45 4.37 -7.64
CA LEU A 208 8.13 3.77 -7.82
C LEU A 208 7.32 4.39 -8.99
N ASN A 209 7.91 5.26 -9.81
CA ASN A 209 7.23 5.90 -10.94
C ASN A 209 5.96 6.69 -10.56
N TYR A 210 6.00 7.44 -9.45
CA TYR A 210 4.92 8.38 -9.07
C TYR A 210 5.01 9.74 -9.77
N SER A 211 6.16 10.10 -10.33
CA SER A 211 6.38 11.45 -10.91
C SER A 211 5.89 11.53 -12.35
N THR A 212 4.61 11.88 -12.55
CA THR A 212 4.01 12.01 -13.90
C THR A 212 3.69 13.44 -14.32
N SER A 213 3.69 14.42 -13.40
CA SER A 213 3.46 15.83 -13.75
C SER A 213 4.41 16.78 -13.03
N ARG A 214 4.68 17.94 -13.65
CA ARG A 214 5.55 19.00 -13.10
C ARG A 214 5.13 19.43 -11.69
N HIS A 215 3.83 19.54 -11.46
CA HIS A 215 3.25 19.87 -10.16
C HIS A 215 3.55 18.79 -9.10
N HIS A 216 3.51 17.49 -9.44
CA HIS A 216 3.89 16.44 -8.50
C HIS A 216 5.40 16.46 -8.21
N ALA A 217 6.23 16.77 -9.21
CA ALA A 217 7.67 16.90 -9.04
C ALA A 217 8.03 18.06 -8.08
N ASP A 218 7.30 19.17 -8.14
CA ASP A 218 7.51 20.31 -7.24
C ASP A 218 7.14 19.96 -5.78
N ILE A 219 5.99 19.30 -5.55
CA ILE A 219 5.61 18.81 -4.22
C ILE A 219 6.61 17.76 -3.72
N TYR A 220 7.04 16.84 -4.59
CA TYR A 220 8.05 15.85 -4.22
C TYR A 220 9.36 16.51 -3.82
N ARG A 221 9.81 17.56 -4.53
CA ARG A 221 11.03 18.29 -4.15
C ARG A 221 10.90 18.94 -2.77
N ASN A 222 9.75 19.52 -2.45
CA ASN A 222 9.47 20.05 -1.12
C ASN A 222 9.45 18.94 -0.07
N THR A 223 8.78 17.82 -0.36
CA THR A 223 8.70 16.64 0.50
C THR A 223 10.09 16.08 0.77
N ARG A 224 10.95 15.94 -0.25
CA ARG A 224 12.33 15.50 -0.11
C ARG A 224 13.16 16.43 0.79
N ARG A 225 12.94 17.75 0.71
CA ARG A 225 13.59 18.71 1.61
C ARG A 225 13.10 18.57 3.05
N PHE A 226 11.80 18.33 3.24
CA PHE A 226 11.19 18.05 4.55
C PHE A 226 11.74 16.76 5.17
N VAL A 227 11.73 15.65 4.42
CA VAL A 227 12.18 14.32 4.87
C VAL A 227 13.65 14.32 5.29
N LEU A 228 14.50 15.05 4.57
CA LEU A 228 15.94 15.18 4.83
C LEU A 228 16.27 16.38 5.75
N SER A 229 15.38 16.70 6.69
CA SER A 229 15.55 17.78 7.66
C SER A 229 15.08 17.38 9.05
N GLU A 230 15.44 18.15 10.07
CA GLU A 230 15.01 17.97 11.46
C GLU A 230 13.50 18.12 11.66
N ALA A 231 12.75 18.55 10.64
CA ALA A 231 11.29 18.57 10.67
C ALA A 231 10.67 17.16 10.53
N ASN A 232 11.41 16.19 9.98
CA ASN A 232 11.02 14.79 10.01
C ASN A 232 11.44 14.18 11.37
N PRO A 233 10.51 13.66 12.20
CA PRO A 233 10.83 13.09 13.50
C PRO A 233 11.87 11.97 13.48
N TYR A 234 11.99 11.27 12.34
CA TYR A 234 12.90 10.13 12.16
C TYR A 234 14.18 10.50 11.41
N TYR A 235 14.45 11.78 11.16
CA TYR A 235 15.71 12.23 10.60
C TYR A 235 16.76 12.43 11.70
N ALA A 236 17.85 11.68 11.61
CA ALA A 236 18.99 11.79 12.51
C ALA A 236 20.18 12.44 11.79
N LYS A 237 20.77 13.46 12.41
CA LYS A 237 21.96 14.16 11.90
C LYS A 237 23.14 13.96 12.85
N GLY A 238 24.16 13.27 12.38
CA GLY A 238 25.43 13.08 13.08
C GLY A 238 26.61 13.76 12.38
N PRO A 239 27.80 13.77 13.02
CA PRO A 239 29.01 14.36 12.46
C PRO A 239 29.58 13.58 11.26
N VAL A 240 29.29 12.27 11.17
CA VAL A 240 29.79 11.38 10.11
C VAL A 240 28.72 11.08 9.06
N LEU A 241 27.46 10.92 9.48
CA LEU A 241 26.36 10.56 8.60
C LEU A 241 25.07 11.24 9.05
N SER A 242 24.17 11.46 8.10
CA SER A 242 22.78 11.82 8.36
C SER A 242 21.89 10.80 7.67
N VAL A 243 20.84 10.36 8.35
CA VAL A 243 20.03 9.22 7.93
C VAL A 243 18.56 9.44 8.29
N VAL A 244 17.66 8.88 7.50
CA VAL A 244 16.25 8.71 7.85
C VAL A 244 16.11 7.31 8.44
N GLY A 245 15.56 7.22 9.64
CA GLY A 245 15.25 5.97 10.32
C GLY A 245 13.76 5.67 10.31
N GLY A 246 13.28 5.17 11.45
CA GLY A 246 11.89 4.83 11.67
C GLY A 246 11.57 4.69 13.15
N PRO A 247 10.32 4.37 13.50
CA PRO A 247 9.94 4.04 14.87
C PRO A 247 10.61 2.76 15.38
N THR A 248 11.05 1.89 14.47
CA THR A 248 11.85 0.71 14.83
C THR A 248 13.22 1.16 15.36
N PRO A 249 13.58 0.79 16.59
CA PRO A 249 14.82 1.25 17.20
C PRO A 249 16.03 0.72 16.43
N TRP A 250 17.02 1.60 16.23
CA TRP A 250 18.33 1.20 15.74
C TRP A 250 18.98 0.21 16.72
N PRO A 251 19.75 -0.77 16.23
CA PRO A 251 20.63 -1.55 17.10
C PRO A 251 21.52 -0.58 17.89
N ARG A 252 21.52 -0.71 19.22
CA ARG A 252 22.46 0.02 20.08
C ARG A 252 23.87 -0.52 19.90
#